data_AF-A0A2L0F2G7-F1
#
_entry.id   AF-A0A2L0F2G7-F1
#
_cell.length_a   1.000
_cell.length_b   1.000
_cell.length_c   1.000
_cell.angle_alpha   90.00
_cell.angle_beta   90.00
_cell.angle_gamma   90.00
#
_symmetry.space_group_name_H-M   'P 1'
#
loop_
_entity.id
_entity.type
_entity.pdbx_description
1 polymer ?
#
loop_
_entity_poly.entity_id
_entity_poly.type
_entity_poly.pdbx_seq_one_letter_code
_entity_poly.pdbx_strand_id
1 'polypeptide(L)'
;MGTDRPREPRTIRRASDGYNKADALNNAFDLLREMTSARRLSTLVRRPTRSEVLAALDDWIAYDVLENSRERAREFRDASLTWRDGEEIPQAVYEAARRFCLSLGDSEPPCGWENDDGYQVRAIDRDMDDADLPPPPEAAGAPRSYSDASKKAALLAQAVATAVNRAGALASPRSWAKAMSWPSREHLVEHVDQLLSAFGTELEAQRFAAPARRLGALLSAWEPGPEVPADISEAAREFLSALGIDEPPGGWDAPKGPPDGSSSHGG
;
A
#
# COMPACT_ATOMS: atom_id res chain seq x y z
N MET A 1 -48.58 -1.18 7.94
CA MET A 1 -48.09 0.21 7.97
C MET A 1 -46.66 0.19 8.51
N GLY A 2 -45.68 0.03 7.63
CA GLY A 2 -44.26 0.07 7.99
C GLY A 2 -43.73 1.47 7.70
N THR A 3 -43.25 2.17 8.72
CA THR A 3 -42.59 3.47 8.57
C THR A 3 -41.19 3.25 8.03
N ASP A 4 -41.09 3.26 6.71
CA ASP A 4 -39.85 3.26 5.95
C ASP A 4 -39.22 4.65 6.08
N ARG A 5 -38.27 4.82 7.01
CA ARG A 5 -37.48 6.05 7.09
C ARG A 5 -36.33 5.94 6.09
N PRO A 6 -36.19 6.86 5.13
CA PRO A 6 -35.02 6.90 4.28
C PRO A 6 -33.79 7.13 5.17
N ARG A 7 -32.82 6.22 5.09
CA ARG A 7 -31.51 6.39 5.73
C ARG A 7 -30.84 7.61 5.13
N GLU A 8 -30.45 8.55 5.99
CA GLU A 8 -29.76 9.77 5.57
C GLU A 8 -28.49 9.44 4.77
N PRO A 9 -28.23 10.15 3.67
CA PRO A 9 -26.99 10.00 2.92
C PRO A 9 -25.83 10.42 3.83
N ARG A 10 -24.86 9.50 4.01
CA ARG A 10 -23.55 9.85 4.56
C ARG A 10 -22.90 10.83 3.59
N THR A 11 -23.12 12.11 3.83
CA THR A 11 -22.34 13.19 3.26
C THR A 11 -20.90 12.99 3.73
N ILE A 12 -19.96 12.87 2.79
CA ILE A 12 -18.55 13.10 3.09
C ILE A 12 -18.53 14.51 3.70
N ARG A 13 -18.31 14.60 5.01
CA ARG A 13 -18.31 15.86 5.74
C ARG A 13 -17.24 16.74 5.11
N ARG A 14 -17.65 17.74 4.32
CA ARG A 14 -16.89 18.98 4.20
C ARG A 14 -17.00 19.68 5.55
N ALA A 15 -16.12 19.32 6.47
CA ALA A 15 -15.77 20.20 7.56
C ALA A 15 -14.76 21.21 7.00
N SER A 16 -15.26 22.40 6.64
CA SER A 16 -14.40 23.57 6.58
C SER A 16 -13.84 23.79 7.99
N ASP A 17 -12.54 24.04 8.06
CA ASP A 17 -11.69 24.29 9.23
C ASP A 17 -10.82 23.09 9.65
N GLY A 18 -9.58 23.11 9.15
CA GLY A 18 -8.50 22.22 9.60
C GLY A 18 -8.11 21.08 8.67
N TYR A 19 -8.19 21.26 7.35
CA TYR A 19 -7.85 20.24 6.36
C TYR A 19 -6.42 19.68 6.57
N ASN A 20 -6.32 18.43 7.01
CA ASN A 20 -5.05 17.74 7.21
C ASN A 20 -4.55 17.22 5.85
N LYS A 21 -3.43 17.79 5.38
CA LYS A 21 -2.80 17.47 4.08
C LYS A 21 -2.62 15.96 3.83
N ALA A 22 -2.30 15.19 4.87
CA ALA A 22 -2.09 13.74 4.73
C ALA A 22 -3.41 12.99 4.52
N ASP A 23 -4.49 13.40 5.20
CA ASP A 23 -5.80 12.80 5.06
C ASP A 23 -6.39 13.12 3.68
N ALA A 24 -6.14 14.32 3.15
CA ALA A 24 -6.51 14.69 1.79
C ALA A 24 -5.81 13.81 0.74
N LEU A 25 -4.51 13.57 0.91
CA LEU A 25 -3.73 12.71 0.01
C LEU A 25 -4.14 11.23 0.10
N ASN A 26 -4.40 10.72 1.31
CA ASN A 26 -4.86 9.34 1.48
C ASN A 26 -6.27 9.16 0.90
N ASN A 27 -7.18 10.10 1.16
CA ASN A 27 -8.52 10.07 0.56
C ASN A 27 -8.47 10.17 -0.97
N ALA A 28 -7.58 11.01 -1.50
CA ALA A 28 -7.33 11.10 -2.94
C ALA A 28 -6.82 9.77 -3.47
N PHE A 29 -5.82 9.16 -2.83
CA PHE A 29 -5.26 7.89 -3.25
C PHE A 29 -6.30 6.76 -3.24
N ASP A 30 -7.08 6.63 -2.16
CA ASP A 30 -8.12 5.60 -2.07
C ASP A 30 -9.21 5.79 -3.12
N LEU A 31 -9.62 7.04 -3.38
CA LEU A 31 -10.56 7.35 -4.45
C LEU A 31 -10.03 6.92 -5.82
N LEU A 32 -8.75 7.20 -6.10
CA LEU A 32 -8.12 6.87 -7.38
C LEU A 32 -7.91 5.36 -7.54
N ARG A 33 -7.57 4.65 -6.45
CA ARG A 33 -7.47 3.19 -6.41
C ARG A 33 -8.83 2.50 -6.54
N GLU A 34 -9.89 3.11 -6.01
CA GLU A 34 -11.25 2.61 -6.20
C GLU A 34 -11.72 2.70 -7.66
N MET A 35 -11.29 3.73 -8.39
CA MET A 35 -11.61 3.89 -9.81
C MET A 35 -10.98 2.85 -10.71
N THR A 36 -9.81 2.33 -10.37
CA THR A 36 -9.13 1.32 -11.20
C THR A 36 -9.71 -0.07 -11.04
N SER A 37 -10.57 -0.34 -10.06
CA SER A 37 -11.27 -1.63 -9.95
C SER A 37 -12.68 -1.55 -10.56
N ALA A 38 -12.84 -2.13 -11.75
CA ALA A 38 -14.10 -2.10 -12.49
C ALA A 38 -15.26 -2.77 -11.74
N ARG A 39 -14.98 -3.81 -10.95
CA ARG A 39 -15.98 -4.50 -10.12
C ARG A 39 -16.25 -3.76 -8.79
N ARG A 40 -15.29 -3.00 -8.23
CA ARG A 40 -15.56 -2.03 -7.16
C ARG A 40 -16.48 -0.92 -7.64
N LEU A 41 -16.28 -0.35 -8.82
CA LEU A 41 -17.19 0.68 -9.36
C LEU A 41 -18.66 0.24 -9.49
N SER A 42 -18.91 -1.06 -9.68
CA SER A 42 -20.27 -1.63 -9.70
C SER A 42 -20.80 -2.07 -8.33
N THR A 43 -19.93 -2.31 -7.35
CA THR A 43 -20.29 -2.74 -5.98
C THR A 43 -20.12 -1.66 -4.92
N LEU A 44 -19.53 -0.52 -5.28
CA LEU A 44 -19.41 0.66 -4.44
C LEU A 44 -20.81 1.15 -4.13
N VAL A 45 -21.04 1.37 -2.83
CA VAL A 45 -22.27 2.00 -2.33
C VAL A 45 -22.47 3.38 -2.98
N ARG A 46 -21.38 4.01 -3.43
CA ARG A 46 -21.39 5.28 -4.16
C ARG A 46 -20.22 5.32 -5.15
N ARG A 47 -20.50 5.63 -6.41
CA ARG A 47 -19.46 5.93 -7.41
C ARG A 47 -18.82 7.30 -7.14
N PRO A 48 -17.49 7.44 -7.29
CA PRO A 48 -16.84 8.74 -7.22
C PRO A 48 -17.37 9.65 -8.33
N THR A 49 -17.57 10.93 -8.02
CA THR A 49 -17.95 11.93 -9.04
C THR A 49 -16.72 12.46 -9.76
N ARG A 50 -16.87 12.96 -10.99
CA ARG A 50 -15.74 13.57 -11.72
C ARG A 50 -15.09 14.69 -10.91
N SER A 51 -15.89 15.50 -10.23
CA SER A 51 -15.40 16.60 -9.40
C SER A 51 -14.52 16.12 -8.24
N GLU A 52 -14.85 14.98 -7.63
CA GLU A 52 -14.04 14.39 -6.57
C GLU A 52 -12.71 13.87 -7.09
N VAL A 53 -12.73 13.25 -8.27
CA VAL A 53 -11.52 12.73 -8.93
C VAL A 53 -10.60 13.85 -9.34
N LEU A 54 -11.14 14.93 -9.93
CA LEU A 54 -10.37 16.10 -10.29
C LEU A 54 -9.76 16.78 -9.06
N ALA A 55 -10.53 16.92 -7.97
CA ALA A 55 -10.02 17.49 -6.73
C ALA A 55 -8.89 16.62 -6.12
N ALA A 56 -9.07 15.30 -6.11
CA ALA A 56 -8.05 14.36 -5.66
C ALA A 56 -6.75 14.46 -6.48
N LEU A 57 -6.87 14.59 -7.81
CA LEU A 57 -5.72 14.76 -8.70
C LEU A 57 -5.05 16.13 -8.55
N ASP A 58 -5.82 17.20 -8.37
CA ASP A 58 -5.28 18.54 -8.10
C ASP A 58 -4.49 18.55 -6.78
N ASP A 59 -5.01 17.93 -5.73
CA ASP A 59 -4.30 17.75 -4.46
C ASP A 59 -3.02 16.92 -4.66
N TRP A 60 -3.09 15.82 -5.42
CA TRP A 60 -1.92 14.99 -5.71
C TRP A 60 -0.83 15.76 -6.46
N ILE A 61 -1.18 16.45 -7.54
CA ILE A 61 -0.24 17.24 -8.36
C ILE A 61 0.42 18.34 -7.52
N ALA A 62 -0.33 18.98 -6.62
CA ALA A 62 0.17 20.06 -5.78
C ALA A 62 1.17 19.58 -4.71
N TYR A 63 1.06 18.33 -4.24
CA TYR A 63 1.71 17.90 -3.01
C TYR A 63 2.65 16.70 -3.12
N ASP A 64 2.52 15.88 -4.16
CA ASP A 64 3.46 14.79 -4.39
C ASP A 64 4.86 15.33 -4.66
N VAL A 65 5.93 14.57 -4.38
CA VAL A 65 7.33 15.00 -4.50
C VAL A 65 7.99 14.43 -5.75
N LEU A 66 7.47 13.31 -6.28
CA LEU A 66 8.05 12.61 -7.43
C LEU A 66 7.49 13.16 -8.75
N GLU A 67 8.36 13.57 -9.67
CA GLU A 67 7.91 14.21 -10.93
C GLU A 67 7.20 13.22 -11.88
N ASN A 68 7.63 11.96 -11.91
CA ASN A 68 7.02 10.93 -12.76
C ASN A 68 5.55 10.67 -12.36
N SER A 69 5.25 10.56 -11.07
CA SER A 69 3.88 10.38 -10.58
C SER A 69 3.03 11.64 -10.74
N ARG A 70 3.61 12.84 -10.61
CA ARG A 70 2.93 14.10 -10.95
C ARG A 70 2.55 14.17 -12.44
N GLU A 71 3.44 13.76 -13.33
CA GLU A 71 3.16 13.72 -14.77
C GLU A 71 1.99 12.77 -15.07
N ARG A 72 1.98 11.59 -14.45
CA ARG A 72 0.87 10.63 -14.59
C ARG A 72 -0.43 11.14 -13.97
N ALA A 73 -0.36 11.88 -12.86
CA ALA A 73 -1.53 12.54 -12.29
C ALA A 73 -2.10 13.61 -13.23
N ARG A 74 -1.25 14.38 -13.93
CA ARG A 74 -1.68 15.36 -14.96
C ARG A 74 -2.35 14.68 -16.14
N GLU A 75 -1.77 13.60 -16.67
CA GLU A 75 -2.38 12.79 -17.75
C GLU A 75 -3.76 12.27 -17.35
N PHE A 76 -3.89 11.76 -16.11
CA PHE A 76 -5.15 11.27 -15.59
C PHE A 76 -6.17 12.40 -15.39
N ARG A 77 -5.72 13.56 -14.93
CA ARG A 77 -6.56 14.74 -14.79
C ARG A 77 -7.11 15.17 -16.15
N ASP A 78 -6.28 15.23 -17.18
CA ASP A 78 -6.68 15.61 -18.52
C ASP A 78 -7.68 14.62 -19.13
N ALA A 79 -7.47 13.32 -18.91
CA ALA A 79 -8.46 12.30 -19.29
C ALA A 79 -9.79 12.53 -18.54
N SER A 80 -9.74 12.77 -17.23
CA SER A 80 -10.92 13.01 -16.38
C SER A 80 -11.68 14.29 -16.75
N LEU A 81 -11.03 15.25 -17.40
CA LEU A 81 -11.72 16.43 -17.94
C LEU A 81 -12.66 16.08 -19.10
N THR A 82 -12.48 14.95 -19.78
CA THR A 82 -13.35 14.51 -20.89
C THR A 82 -14.59 13.75 -20.41
N TRP A 83 -14.56 13.23 -19.19
CA TRP A 83 -15.68 12.52 -18.56
C TRP A 83 -16.81 13.48 -18.18
N ARG A 84 -18.07 13.03 -18.22
CA ARG A 84 -19.24 13.77 -17.76
C ARG A 84 -19.92 13.03 -16.61
N ASP A 85 -20.42 13.80 -15.64
CA ASP A 85 -21.11 13.23 -14.49
C ASP A 85 -22.36 12.45 -14.95
N GLY A 86 -22.53 11.24 -14.41
CA GLY A 86 -23.64 10.34 -14.75
C GLY A 86 -23.38 9.41 -15.95
N GLU A 87 -22.27 9.59 -16.68
CA GLU A 87 -21.83 8.65 -17.70
C GLU A 87 -20.96 7.53 -17.10
N GLU A 88 -20.91 6.40 -17.80
CA GLU A 88 -19.92 5.36 -17.53
C GLU A 88 -18.51 5.94 -17.69
N ILE A 89 -17.57 5.46 -16.87
CA ILE A 89 -16.20 5.97 -16.88
C ILE A 89 -15.57 5.61 -18.24
N PRO A 90 -15.10 6.60 -19.03
CA PRO A 90 -14.50 6.32 -20.32
C PRO A 90 -13.24 5.47 -20.19
N GLN A 91 -13.00 4.58 -21.16
CA GLN A 91 -11.80 3.73 -21.19
C GLN A 91 -10.50 4.54 -21.03
N ALA A 92 -10.41 5.72 -21.65
CA ALA A 92 -9.24 6.59 -21.55
C ALA A 92 -8.97 7.07 -20.10
N VAL A 93 -10.03 7.30 -19.32
CA VAL A 93 -9.95 7.69 -17.90
C VAL A 93 -9.44 6.51 -17.07
N TYR A 94 -9.96 5.32 -17.34
CA TYR A 94 -9.54 4.09 -16.69
C TYR A 94 -8.06 3.75 -16.96
N GLU A 95 -7.62 3.84 -18.21
CA GLU A 95 -6.22 3.58 -18.59
C GLU A 95 -5.25 4.60 -18.00
N ALA A 96 -5.67 5.86 -17.88
CA ALA A 96 -4.86 6.90 -17.25
C ALA A 96 -4.77 6.66 -15.73
N ALA A 97 -5.88 6.27 -15.08
CA ALA A 97 -5.89 5.85 -13.69
C ALA A 97 -4.96 4.66 -13.43
N ARG A 98 -5.02 3.63 -14.28
CA ARG A 98 -4.14 2.45 -14.19
C ARG A 98 -2.66 2.84 -14.30
N ARG A 99 -2.30 3.65 -15.29
CA ARG A 99 -0.91 4.15 -15.45
C ARG A 99 -0.44 4.97 -14.26
N PHE A 100 -1.34 5.77 -13.68
CA PHE A 100 -1.06 6.51 -12.47
C PHE A 100 -0.77 5.60 -11.28
N CYS A 101 -1.62 4.62 -10.96
CA CYS A 101 -1.36 3.67 -9.87
C CYS A 101 -0.05 2.90 -10.06
N LEU A 102 0.23 2.39 -11.28
CA LEU A 102 1.49 1.71 -11.58
C LEU A 102 2.72 2.62 -11.34
N SER A 103 2.60 3.92 -11.61
CA SER A 103 3.70 4.87 -11.37
C SER A 103 4.00 5.11 -9.89
N LEU A 104 3.02 4.82 -9.02
CA LEU A 104 3.19 4.85 -7.56
C LEU A 104 3.82 3.56 -7.02
N GLY A 105 4.12 2.59 -7.89
CA GLY A 105 4.69 1.30 -7.51
C GLY A 105 3.63 0.24 -7.19
N ASP A 106 2.34 0.51 -7.43
CA ASP A 106 1.32 -0.53 -7.33
C ASP A 106 1.56 -1.61 -8.40
N SER A 107 1.36 -2.87 -8.02
CA SER A 107 1.37 -3.98 -8.95
C SER A 107 -0.02 -4.21 -9.53
N GLU A 108 -0.09 -4.58 -10.80
CA GLU A 108 -1.34 -5.06 -11.38
C GLU A 108 -1.82 -6.34 -10.68
N PRO A 109 -3.09 -6.42 -10.27
CA PRO A 109 -3.66 -7.63 -9.71
C PRO A 109 -3.50 -8.82 -10.66
N PRO A 110 -3.31 -10.05 -10.16
CA PRO A 110 -3.15 -11.25 -11.00
C PRO A 110 -4.32 -11.51 -11.95
N CYS A 111 -5.53 -11.05 -11.59
CA CYS A 111 -6.74 -11.14 -12.41
C CYS A 111 -6.89 -9.96 -13.39
N GLY A 112 -5.99 -8.98 -13.36
CA GLY A 112 -6.15 -7.69 -14.00
C GLY A 112 -7.09 -6.77 -13.22
N TRP A 113 -6.87 -5.46 -13.30
CA TRP A 113 -7.68 -4.43 -12.65
C TRP A 113 -9.17 -4.49 -13.04
N GLU A 114 -9.44 -4.96 -14.25
CA GLU A 114 -10.80 -5.10 -14.80
C GLU A 114 -11.60 -6.21 -14.09
N ASN A 115 -10.90 -7.21 -13.54
CA ASN A 115 -11.50 -8.35 -12.83
C ASN A 115 -11.18 -8.36 -11.33
N ASP A 116 -10.48 -7.35 -10.82
CA ASP A 116 -10.17 -7.21 -9.40
C ASP A 116 -11.47 -6.97 -8.60
N ASP A 117 -11.77 -7.90 -7.71
CA ASP A 117 -12.93 -7.87 -6.82
C ASP A 117 -12.65 -7.12 -5.51
N GLY A 118 -11.43 -6.62 -5.33
CA GLY A 118 -11.01 -5.90 -4.14
C GLY A 118 -10.91 -6.77 -2.89
N TYR A 119 -10.94 -8.10 -3.02
CA TYR A 119 -10.86 -9.04 -1.89
C TYR A 119 -9.50 -8.95 -1.19
N GLN A 120 -8.43 -8.62 -1.93
CA GLN A 120 -7.09 -8.48 -1.35
C GLN A 120 -6.96 -7.28 -0.40
N VAL A 121 -7.71 -6.21 -0.61
CA VAL A 121 -7.67 -5.02 0.26
C VAL A 121 -8.58 -5.19 1.48
N ARG A 122 -9.76 -5.82 1.32
CA ARG A 122 -10.65 -6.09 2.47
C ARG A 122 -10.07 -7.11 3.45
N ALA A 123 -9.17 -8.00 3.02
CA ALA A 123 -8.47 -8.89 3.93
C ALA A 123 -7.54 -8.13 4.89
N ILE A 124 -7.01 -6.98 4.48
CA ILE A 124 -6.10 -6.16 5.30
C ILE A 124 -6.90 -5.31 6.30
N ASP A 125 -8.03 -4.73 5.89
CA ASP A 125 -8.85 -3.88 6.77
C ASP A 125 -9.70 -4.70 7.77
N ARG A 126 -10.11 -5.92 7.41
CA ARG A 126 -11.00 -6.72 8.26
C ARG A 126 -10.34 -7.28 9.51
N ASP A 127 -9.02 -7.48 9.49
CA ASP A 127 -8.26 -7.95 10.65
C ASP A 127 -8.01 -6.84 11.70
N MET A 128 -8.41 -5.59 11.42
CA MET A 128 -8.30 -4.45 12.35
C MET A 128 -9.63 -4.05 13.03
N ASP A 129 -10.78 -4.53 12.53
CA ASP A 129 -12.11 -4.07 12.98
C ASP A 129 -12.72 -4.90 14.14
N ASP A 130 -12.14 -6.05 14.50
CA ASP A 130 -12.65 -6.92 15.59
C ASP A 130 -12.05 -6.62 16.98
N ALA A 131 -11.28 -5.53 17.13
CA ALA A 131 -10.91 -5.04 18.45
C ALA A 131 -12.01 -4.11 18.99
N ASP A 132 -12.82 -4.59 19.94
CA ASP A 132 -13.82 -3.82 20.69
C ASP A 132 -13.25 -2.46 21.18
N LEU A 133 -13.53 -1.38 20.43
CA LEU A 133 -13.18 -0.03 20.84
C LEU A 133 -14.22 0.49 21.84
N PRO A 134 -13.80 1.06 22.99
CA PRO A 134 -14.70 1.71 23.92
C PRO A 134 -15.39 2.93 23.27
N PRO A 135 -16.62 3.30 23.69
CA PRO A 135 -17.38 4.37 23.07
C PRO A 135 -16.63 5.71 23.17
N PRO A 136 -16.70 6.57 22.13
CA PRO A 136 -15.93 7.80 22.08
C PRO A 136 -16.44 8.81 23.12
N PRO A 137 -15.57 9.51 23.86
CA PRO A 137 -15.99 10.62 24.70
C PRO A 137 -16.47 11.79 23.81
N GLU A 138 -17.57 12.41 24.22
CA GLU A 138 -18.17 13.57 23.57
C GLU A 138 -17.18 14.72 23.41
N ALA A 139 -17.32 15.41 22.27
CA ALA A 139 -16.38 16.38 21.74
C ALA A 139 -15.97 17.49 22.74
N ALA A 140 -14.70 17.49 23.10
CA ALA A 140 -13.95 18.67 23.50
C ALA A 140 -12.75 18.79 22.55
N GLY A 141 -12.54 19.97 21.97
CA GLY A 141 -11.67 20.23 20.81
C GLY A 141 -10.35 19.44 20.79
N ALA A 142 -10.14 18.69 19.71
CA ALA A 142 -8.93 17.89 19.52
C ALA A 142 -7.68 18.79 19.54
N PRO A 143 -6.69 18.51 20.40
CA PRO A 143 -5.42 19.22 20.37
C PRO A 143 -4.65 18.87 19.09
N ARG A 144 -3.98 19.87 18.50
CA ARG A 144 -3.13 19.76 17.28
C ARG A 144 -2.19 18.53 17.26
N SER A 145 -1.84 18.01 18.43
CA SER A 145 -1.02 16.81 18.67
C SER A 145 -1.52 15.51 18.00
N TYR A 146 -2.81 15.36 17.71
CA TYR A 146 -3.34 14.12 17.14
C TYR A 146 -3.04 13.98 15.63
N SER A 147 -2.99 15.10 14.90
CA SER A 147 -2.68 15.13 13.46
C SER A 147 -1.23 14.79 13.17
N ASP A 148 -0.30 15.25 14.01
CA ASP A 148 1.13 14.96 13.86
C ASP A 148 1.45 13.51 14.26
N ALA A 149 0.76 12.97 15.27
CA ALA A 149 0.86 11.57 15.64
C ALA A 149 0.35 10.63 14.52
N SER A 150 -0.79 10.98 13.90
CA SER A 150 -1.34 10.21 12.77
C SER A 150 -0.41 10.21 11.55
N LYS A 151 0.17 11.37 11.19
CA LYS A 151 1.17 11.45 10.11
C LYS A 151 2.42 10.64 10.42
N LYS A 152 2.94 10.74 11.65
CA LYS A 152 4.08 9.96 12.09
C LYS A 152 3.77 8.46 12.01
N ALA A 153 2.58 8.04 12.41
CA ALA A 153 2.14 6.65 12.33
C ALA A 153 2.02 6.17 10.88
N ALA A 154 1.48 6.98 9.96
CA ALA A 154 1.38 6.63 8.55
C ALA A 154 2.75 6.47 7.89
N LEU A 155 3.68 7.41 8.13
CA LEU A 155 5.06 7.34 7.63
C LEU A 155 5.79 6.12 8.20
N LEU A 156 5.57 5.83 9.49
CA LEU A 156 6.13 4.64 10.14
C LEU A 156 5.60 3.36 9.51
N ALA A 157 4.28 3.26 9.32
CA ALA A 157 3.64 2.10 8.70
C ALA A 157 4.14 1.89 7.25
N GLN A 158 4.26 2.97 6.47
CA GLN A 158 4.80 2.91 5.12
C GLN A 158 6.26 2.42 5.09
N ALA A 159 7.11 2.96 5.97
CA ALA A 159 8.51 2.56 6.06
C ALA A 159 8.66 1.08 6.47
N VAL A 160 7.85 0.63 7.45
CA VAL A 160 7.80 -0.77 7.88
C VAL A 160 7.33 -1.67 6.75
N ALA A 161 6.19 -1.38 6.11
CA ALA A 161 5.63 -2.19 5.04
C ALA A 161 6.61 -2.33 3.86
N THR A 162 7.26 -1.23 3.48
CA THR A 162 8.21 -1.22 2.37
C THR A 162 9.45 -2.05 2.71
N ALA A 163 10.03 -1.86 3.90
CA ALA A 163 11.20 -2.64 4.34
C ALA A 163 10.88 -4.13 4.46
N VAL A 164 9.71 -4.49 5.01
CA VAL A 164 9.24 -5.89 5.11
C VAL A 164 9.09 -6.52 3.73
N ASN A 165 8.46 -5.83 2.79
CA ASN A 165 8.26 -6.36 1.43
C ASN A 165 9.60 -6.61 0.72
N ARG A 166 10.57 -5.70 0.86
CA ARG A 166 11.92 -5.87 0.30
C ARG A 166 12.68 -7.00 0.98
N ALA A 167 12.65 -7.06 2.30
CA ALA A 167 13.27 -8.14 3.05
C ALA A 167 12.64 -9.50 2.72
N GLY A 168 11.32 -9.58 2.54
CA GLY A 168 10.62 -10.80 2.12
C GLY A 168 11.09 -11.31 0.76
N ALA A 169 11.30 -10.39 -0.19
CA ALA A 169 11.84 -10.75 -1.50
C ALA A 169 13.30 -11.26 -1.40
N LEU A 170 14.13 -10.60 -0.60
CA LEU A 170 15.54 -10.97 -0.40
C LEU A 170 15.72 -12.25 0.43
N ALA A 171 14.83 -12.51 1.38
CA ALA A 171 14.82 -13.71 2.21
C ALA A 171 14.58 -14.98 1.40
N SER A 172 13.93 -14.85 0.22
CA SER A 172 13.70 -15.94 -0.73
C SER A 172 14.41 -15.64 -2.06
N PRO A 173 15.68 -16.06 -2.24
CA PRO A 173 16.44 -15.84 -3.48
C PRO A 173 15.69 -16.29 -4.75
N ARG A 174 14.85 -17.32 -4.63
CA ARG A 174 14.02 -17.82 -5.73
C ARG A 174 12.91 -16.85 -6.14
N SER A 175 12.30 -16.17 -5.17
CA SER A 175 11.29 -15.15 -5.43
C SER A 175 11.94 -13.92 -6.06
N TRP A 176 13.13 -13.54 -5.58
CA TRP A 176 13.95 -12.49 -6.16
C TRP A 176 14.39 -12.77 -7.60
N ALA A 177 14.83 -13.99 -7.89
CA ALA A 177 15.27 -14.40 -9.23
C ALA A 177 14.14 -14.39 -10.28
N LYS A 178 12.87 -14.42 -9.85
CA LYS A 178 11.69 -14.34 -10.73
C LYS A 178 11.26 -12.91 -11.05
N ALA A 179 11.88 -11.90 -10.42
CA ALA A 179 11.54 -10.52 -10.70
C ALA A 179 11.88 -10.15 -12.15
N MET A 180 11.01 -9.36 -12.79
CA MET A 180 11.24 -8.86 -14.16
C MET A 180 12.32 -7.77 -14.20
N SER A 181 12.58 -7.12 -13.08
CA SER A 181 13.62 -6.13 -12.88
C SER A 181 14.06 -6.09 -11.42
N TRP A 182 15.30 -5.68 -11.18
CA TRP A 182 15.85 -5.53 -9.84
C TRP A 182 15.98 -4.04 -9.49
N PRO A 183 15.55 -3.61 -8.30
CA PRO A 183 15.80 -2.25 -7.83
C PRO A 183 17.29 -1.98 -7.73
N SER A 184 17.69 -0.71 -7.87
CA SER A 184 19.08 -0.33 -7.67
C SER A 184 19.51 -0.51 -6.21
N ARG A 185 20.81 -0.61 -5.98
CA ARG A 185 21.39 -0.66 -4.64
C ARG A 185 20.91 0.51 -3.79
N GLU A 186 20.95 1.71 -4.36
CA GLU A 186 20.59 2.95 -3.68
C GLU A 186 19.14 2.91 -3.20
N HIS A 187 18.24 2.37 -4.03
CA HIS A 187 16.83 2.22 -3.68
C HIS A 187 16.58 1.21 -2.56
N LEU A 188 17.34 0.11 -2.53
CA LEU A 188 17.25 -0.88 -1.45
C LEU A 188 17.76 -0.32 -0.12
N VAL A 189 18.89 0.39 -0.15
CA VAL A 189 19.48 1.03 1.04
C VAL A 189 18.56 2.13 1.56
N GLU A 190 18.00 2.95 0.68
CA GLU A 190 17.10 4.06 1.05
C GLU A 190 15.91 3.57 1.89
N HIS A 191 15.31 2.43 1.57
CA HIS A 191 14.17 1.92 2.34
C HIS A 191 14.55 1.43 3.73
N VAL A 192 15.76 0.87 3.90
CA VAL A 192 16.28 0.52 5.22
C VAL A 192 16.56 1.80 6.02
N ASP A 193 17.16 2.82 5.40
CA ASP A 193 17.44 4.10 6.05
C ASP A 193 16.16 4.85 6.43
N GLN A 194 15.13 4.81 5.59
CA GLN A 194 13.80 5.36 5.88
C GLN A 194 13.17 4.68 7.10
N LEU A 195 13.25 3.34 7.19
CA LEU A 195 12.78 2.60 8.37
C LEU A 195 13.54 3.03 9.63
N LEU A 196 14.88 3.01 9.59
CA LEU A 196 15.70 3.37 10.74
C LEU A 196 15.41 4.82 11.19
N SER A 197 15.26 5.73 10.23
CA SER A 197 14.96 7.14 10.50
C SER A 197 13.56 7.35 11.06
N ALA A 198 12.56 6.57 10.62
CA ALA A 198 11.18 6.72 11.07
C ALA A 198 11.00 6.44 12.57
N PHE A 199 11.80 5.55 13.15
CA PHE A 199 11.80 5.26 14.59
C PHE A 199 12.59 6.28 15.42
N GLY A 200 13.49 7.06 14.80
CA GLY A 200 14.23 8.13 15.47
C GLY A 200 14.89 7.66 16.78
N THR A 201 14.57 8.32 17.90
CA THR A 201 15.11 7.99 19.23
C THR A 201 14.59 6.67 19.80
N GLU A 202 13.47 6.15 19.30
CA GLU A 202 12.87 4.88 19.75
C GLU A 202 13.51 3.67 19.07
N LEU A 203 14.39 3.89 18.08
CA LEU A 203 15.01 2.84 17.28
C LEU A 203 15.78 1.82 18.13
N GLU A 204 16.60 2.27 19.09
CA GLU A 204 17.43 1.35 19.89
C GLU A 204 16.61 0.43 20.81
N ALA A 205 15.35 0.77 21.08
CA ALA A 205 14.44 -0.10 21.82
C ALA A 205 13.86 -1.23 20.94
N GLN A 206 14.01 -1.13 19.61
CA GLN A 206 13.45 -2.08 18.67
C GLN A 206 14.38 -3.27 18.45
N ARG A 207 13.83 -4.48 18.56
CA ARG A 207 14.57 -5.74 18.36
C ARG A 207 15.13 -5.88 16.94
N PHE A 208 14.47 -5.27 15.95
CA PHE A 208 14.89 -5.31 14.55
C PHE A 208 16.01 -4.32 14.22
N ALA A 209 16.38 -3.38 15.10
CA ALA A 209 17.31 -2.29 14.77
C ALA A 209 18.70 -2.80 14.35
N ALA A 210 19.27 -3.74 15.12
CA ALA A 210 20.57 -4.33 14.79
C ALA A 210 20.52 -5.17 13.49
N PRO A 211 19.54 -6.09 13.30
CA PRO A 211 19.33 -6.77 12.01
C PRO A 211 19.15 -5.83 10.82
N ALA A 212 18.35 -4.76 10.96
CA ALA A 212 18.13 -3.78 9.90
C ALA A 212 19.42 -3.06 9.49
N ARG A 213 20.27 -2.67 10.45
CA ARG A 213 21.59 -2.07 10.15
C ARG A 213 22.53 -3.06 9.45
N ARG A 214 22.55 -4.31 9.91
CA ARG A 214 23.35 -5.37 9.26
C ARG A 214 22.91 -5.53 7.81
N LEU A 215 21.59 -5.62 7.56
CA LEU A 215 21.04 -5.73 6.23
C LEU A 215 21.41 -4.51 5.36
N GLY A 216 21.24 -3.29 5.88
CA GLY A 216 21.64 -2.06 5.18
C GLY A 216 23.12 -2.02 4.80
N ALA A 217 24.01 -2.45 5.71
CA ALA A 217 25.45 -2.53 5.43
C ALA A 217 25.77 -3.53 4.31
N LEU A 218 25.15 -4.72 4.32
CA LEU A 218 25.34 -5.73 3.27
C LEU A 218 24.79 -5.24 1.92
N LEU A 219 23.61 -4.62 1.92
CA LEU A 219 23.03 -4.03 0.72
C LEU A 219 23.93 -2.94 0.14
N SER A 220 24.56 -2.11 0.98
CA SER A 220 25.47 -1.05 0.51
C SER A 220 26.73 -1.57 -0.21
N ALA A 221 27.11 -2.83 0.05
CA ALA A 221 28.28 -3.47 -0.54
C ALA A 221 27.95 -4.35 -1.76
N TRP A 222 26.66 -4.57 -2.05
CA TRP A 222 26.19 -5.48 -3.09
C TRP A 222 25.59 -4.73 -4.27
N GLU A 223 25.85 -5.23 -5.49
CA GLU A 223 25.19 -4.75 -6.70
C GLU A 223 24.01 -5.70 -7.04
N PRO A 224 22.76 -5.22 -6.99
CA PRO A 224 21.59 -6.06 -7.22
C PRO A 224 21.57 -6.74 -8.59
N GLY A 225 21.30 -8.05 -8.59
CA GLY A 225 21.17 -8.87 -9.78
C GLY A 225 20.27 -10.08 -9.52
N PRO A 226 20.19 -11.06 -10.44
CA PRO A 226 19.30 -12.22 -10.30
C PRO A 226 19.61 -13.10 -9.09
N GLU A 227 20.85 -13.06 -8.61
CA GLU A 227 21.31 -13.85 -7.47
C GLU A 227 21.43 -12.98 -6.23
N VAL A 228 20.79 -13.42 -5.14
CA VAL A 228 20.95 -12.80 -3.82
C VAL A 228 22.04 -13.57 -3.06
N PRO A 229 23.11 -12.90 -2.61
CA PRO A 229 24.09 -13.48 -1.70
C PRO A 229 23.45 -14.10 -0.44
N ALA A 230 24.03 -15.19 0.05
CA ALA A 230 23.49 -15.96 1.17
C ALA A 230 23.46 -15.15 2.47
N ASP A 231 24.48 -14.32 2.71
CA ASP A 231 24.58 -13.39 3.83
C ASP A 231 23.49 -12.32 3.82
N ILE A 232 23.12 -11.79 2.64
CA ILE A 232 21.99 -10.87 2.47
C ILE A 232 20.67 -11.57 2.75
N SER A 233 20.51 -12.80 2.26
CA SER A 233 19.30 -13.60 2.47
C SER A 233 19.11 -13.93 3.95
N GLU A 234 20.18 -14.33 4.64
CA GLU A 234 20.19 -14.59 6.08
C GLU A 234 19.87 -13.32 6.87
N ALA A 235 20.52 -12.20 6.57
CA ALA A 235 20.25 -10.92 7.23
C ALA A 235 18.80 -10.45 7.03
N ALA A 236 18.22 -10.68 5.84
CA ALA A 236 16.81 -10.39 5.58
C ALA A 236 15.87 -11.28 6.41
N ARG A 237 16.17 -12.58 6.54
CA ARG A 237 15.41 -13.51 7.39
C ARG A 237 15.48 -13.14 8.86
N GLU A 238 16.66 -12.78 9.37
CA GLU A 238 16.86 -12.30 10.73
C GLU A 238 16.07 -11.02 11.01
N PHE A 239 16.08 -10.07 10.06
CA PHE A 239 15.30 -8.85 10.16
C PHE A 239 13.79 -9.11 10.22
N LEU A 240 13.27 -10.00 9.35
CA LEU A 240 11.86 -10.40 9.37
C LEU A 240 11.48 -11.11 10.68
N SER A 241 12.31 -12.03 11.15
CA SER A 241 12.09 -12.72 12.42
C SER A 241 12.09 -11.74 13.61
N ALA A 242 12.96 -10.73 13.59
CA ALA A 242 12.98 -9.70 14.62
C ALA A 242 11.73 -8.80 14.62
N LEU A 243 10.99 -8.75 13.50
CA LEU A 243 9.67 -8.13 13.37
C LEU A 243 8.51 -9.09 13.71
N GLY A 244 8.80 -10.34 14.08
CA GLY A 244 7.78 -11.37 14.35
C GLY A 244 7.20 -12.02 13.11
N ILE A 245 7.85 -11.87 11.95
CA ILE A 245 7.47 -12.55 10.72
C ILE A 245 8.28 -13.85 10.64
N ASP A 246 7.63 -14.94 11.00
CA ASP A 246 8.23 -16.27 11.00
C ASP A 246 8.41 -16.83 9.58
N GLU A 247 9.26 -17.84 9.49
CA GLU A 247 9.49 -18.58 8.26
C GLU A 247 8.17 -19.19 7.72
N PRO A 248 7.86 -19.03 6.42
CA PRO A 248 6.64 -19.58 5.85
C PRO A 248 6.64 -21.12 5.90
N PRO A 249 5.45 -21.76 5.91
CA PRO A 249 5.35 -23.21 5.82
C PRO A 249 6.09 -23.77 4.59
N GLY A 250 7.01 -24.70 4.82
CA GLY A 250 7.91 -25.26 3.79
C GLY A 250 9.30 -24.60 3.76
N GLY A 251 9.45 -23.44 4.37
CA GLY A 251 10.69 -22.71 4.44
C GLY A 251 10.86 -21.68 3.34
N TRP A 252 11.79 -20.75 3.53
CA TRP A 252 12.09 -19.67 2.56
C TRP A 252 12.55 -20.20 1.19
N ASP A 253 13.06 -21.43 1.18
CA ASP A 253 13.67 -22.09 0.03
C ASP A 253 12.75 -23.16 -0.62
N ALA A 254 11.59 -23.49 -0.02
CA ALA A 254 10.68 -24.50 -0.56
C ALA A 254 10.10 -24.12 -1.94
N PRO A 255 9.88 -25.11 -2.82
CA PRO A 255 9.08 -24.91 -4.02
C PRO A 255 7.64 -24.55 -3.63
N LYS A 256 7.10 -23.48 -4.23
CA LYS A 256 5.71 -23.05 -4.02
C LYS A 256 4.75 -24.10 -4.61
N GLY A 257 4.17 -24.93 -3.76
CA GLY A 257 3.13 -25.91 -4.12
C GLY A 257 2.86 -26.87 -2.96
N PRO A 258 1.63 -27.41 -2.83
CA PRO A 258 1.42 -28.56 -1.95
C PRO A 258 2.36 -29.69 -2.41
N PRO A 259 2.84 -30.57 -1.50
CA PRO A 259 3.62 -31.72 -1.91
C PRO A 259 2.82 -32.45 -2.99
N ASP A 260 3.44 -32.69 -4.15
CA ASP A 260 2.82 -33.49 -5.20
C ASP A 260 2.32 -34.76 -4.52
N GLY A 261 1.00 -34.88 -4.43
CA GLY A 261 0.33 -35.98 -3.75
C GLY A 261 0.91 -37.24 -4.33
N SER A 262 1.70 -37.93 -3.52
CA SER A 262 2.31 -39.17 -3.91
C SER A 262 1.14 -40.11 -4.18
N SER A 263 0.85 -40.34 -5.46
CA SER A 263 -0.08 -41.36 -5.93
C SER A 263 0.49 -42.72 -5.53
N SER A 264 0.35 -43.05 -4.26
CA SER A 264 0.48 -44.39 -3.72
C SER A 264 -0.93 -44.87 -3.44
N HIS A 265 -1.45 -45.69 -4.34
CA HIS A 265 -2.29 -46.89 -4.11
C HIS A 265 -2.44 -47.52 -5.51
N GLY A 266 -1.94 -48.71 -5.82
CA GLY A 266 -1.87 -49.89 -4.97
C GLY A 266 -3.25 -50.56 -4.97
N GLY A 267 -3.47 -51.44 -5.95
CA GLY A 267 -4.68 -52.22 -6.17
C GLY A 267 -4.60 -52.96 -7.50
#